data_AF-A0A9P8AGN1-F1
#
_entry.id   AF-A0A9P8AGN1-F1
#
_cell.length_a   1.000
_cell.length_b   1.000
_cell.length_c   1.000
_cell.angle_alpha   90.00
_cell.angle_beta   90.00
_cell.angle_gamma   90.00
#
_symmetry.space_group_name_H-M   'P 1'
#
loop_
_entity.id
_entity.type
_entity.pdbx_description
1 polymer ?
#
loop_
_entity_poly.entity_id
_entity_poly.type
_entity_poly.pdbx_seq_one_letter_code
_entity_poly.pdbx_strand_id
1 'polypeptide(L)'
;MGGFTRQLATAAPNNGTCEDVHHLNFNLPPWPKGKDPTPYEIFHIEESEKKLSTLEFNKLIKTRYMKYVKVYHPDVCKHSEILDRKTGNSFSLERKRQRFDMVVNAYDVLKDPKRRLAYIRYDEALWQNYDPKKHEGTFNAYRQANAHRRQYGFSHDETFWHAATWEDYYRMKHGRAPPSMEELEKNKWKILWGVLAIMTLTGTVQTMWALDRANDYIRTLNLKHSLASEQYELAKDNYGEGDGQLDRVKRFLVNRRANFDDPQFLEARETGDNELLTTYARKRVTKWSDQEDV
;
A
#
# COMPACT_ATOMS: atom_id res chain seq x y z
N MET A 1 -20.15 -30.81 -71.30
CA MET A 1 -20.21 -29.33 -71.38
C MET A 1 -20.79 -28.82 -70.08
N GLY A 2 -19.93 -28.49 -69.12
CA GLY A 2 -20.35 -27.98 -67.80
C GLY A 2 -20.25 -26.46 -67.78
N GLY A 3 -21.39 -25.77 -67.77
CA GLY A 3 -21.46 -24.33 -67.59
C GLY A 3 -21.56 -23.98 -66.12
N PHE A 4 -20.46 -23.53 -65.51
CA PHE A 4 -20.47 -22.88 -64.20
C PHE A 4 -20.64 -21.37 -64.39
N THR A 5 -21.85 -20.88 -64.18
CA THR A 5 -22.16 -19.45 -64.05
C THR A 5 -21.60 -18.92 -62.73
N ARG A 6 -20.57 -18.07 -62.81
CA ARG A 6 -20.08 -17.28 -61.66
C ARG A 6 -21.14 -16.24 -61.32
N GLN A 7 -21.75 -16.37 -60.15
CA GLN A 7 -22.53 -15.29 -59.54
C GLN A 7 -21.55 -14.22 -59.05
N LEU A 8 -21.64 -13.01 -59.63
CA LEU A 8 -20.96 -11.82 -59.14
C LEU A 8 -21.66 -11.36 -57.86
N ALA A 9 -20.91 -11.28 -56.77
CA ALA A 9 -21.39 -10.71 -55.52
C ALA A 9 -21.65 -9.21 -55.71
N THR A 10 -22.89 -8.81 -55.52
CA THR A 10 -23.37 -7.42 -55.53
C THR A 10 -22.67 -6.64 -54.42
N ALA A 11 -21.97 -5.57 -54.79
CA ALA A 11 -21.31 -4.66 -53.88
C ALA A 11 -22.33 -4.01 -52.93
N ALA A 12 -22.12 -4.20 -51.62
CA ALA A 12 -22.83 -3.45 -50.58
C ALA A 12 -22.42 -1.96 -50.65
N PRO A 13 -23.32 -1.02 -50.30
CA PRO A 13 -23.03 0.40 -50.40
C PRO A 13 -21.96 0.80 -49.37
N ASN A 14 -20.78 1.15 -49.90
CA ASN A 14 -19.65 1.65 -49.16
C ASN A 14 -19.96 3.04 -48.57
N ASN A 15 -20.37 3.07 -47.30
CA ASN A 15 -20.40 4.28 -46.49
C ASN A 15 -19.29 4.23 -45.40
N GLY A 16 -18.19 3.55 -45.71
CA GLY A 16 -17.01 3.43 -44.85
C GLY A 16 -16.21 4.72 -44.89
N THR A 17 -16.22 5.45 -43.78
CA THR A 17 -15.39 6.63 -43.61
C THR A 17 -13.92 6.24 -43.43
N CYS A 18 -13.00 7.02 -43.98
CA CYS A 18 -11.59 6.67 -44.13
C CYS A 18 -10.77 6.50 -42.84
N GLU A 19 -11.27 6.91 -41.66
CA GLU A 19 -10.68 6.57 -40.35
C GLU A 19 -10.88 5.08 -40.00
N ASP A 20 -11.85 4.43 -40.64
CA ASP A 20 -12.27 3.07 -40.32
C ASP A 20 -11.28 2.02 -40.85
N VAL A 21 -10.51 2.26 -41.92
CA VAL A 21 -9.71 1.19 -42.57
C VAL A 21 -8.69 0.56 -41.60
N HIS A 22 -7.95 1.38 -40.85
CA HIS A 22 -6.96 0.88 -39.90
C HIS A 22 -7.62 0.27 -38.65
N HIS A 23 -8.72 0.84 -38.16
CA HIS A 23 -9.43 0.29 -36.99
C HIS A 23 -10.15 -1.03 -37.34
N LEU A 24 -10.74 -1.13 -38.53
CA LEU A 24 -11.37 -2.33 -39.07
C LEU A 24 -10.36 -3.47 -39.23
N ASN A 25 -9.16 -3.18 -39.76
CA ASN A 25 -8.09 -4.19 -39.89
C ASN A 25 -7.69 -4.86 -38.57
N PHE A 26 -7.86 -4.14 -37.44
CA PHE A 26 -7.55 -4.65 -36.10
C PHE A 26 -8.79 -4.99 -35.26
N ASN A 27 -9.99 -5.01 -35.86
CA ASN A 27 -11.28 -5.18 -35.17
C ASN A 27 -11.37 -4.24 -33.95
N LEU A 28 -11.11 -2.96 -34.18
CA LEU A 28 -11.22 -1.88 -33.21
C LEU A 28 -12.45 -1.02 -33.55
N PRO A 29 -13.21 -0.59 -32.53
CA PRO A 29 -14.26 0.40 -32.72
C PRO A 29 -13.70 1.80 -33.03
N PRO A 30 -14.49 2.67 -33.67
CA PRO A 30 -14.06 4.01 -34.06
C PRO A 30 -13.71 4.87 -32.83
N TRP A 31 -12.74 5.77 -32.96
CA TRP A 31 -12.31 6.62 -31.85
C TRP A 31 -13.46 7.50 -31.28
N PRO A 32 -13.55 7.71 -29.96
CA PRO A 32 -14.60 8.52 -29.34
C PRO A 32 -14.64 9.97 -29.85
N LYS A 33 -15.85 10.52 -29.98
CA LYS A 33 -16.09 11.86 -30.56
C LYS A 33 -15.90 13.01 -29.56
N GLY A 34 -15.86 12.72 -28.26
CA GLY A 34 -15.69 13.71 -27.20
C GLY A 34 -14.33 14.41 -27.26
N LYS A 35 -14.28 15.67 -26.83
CA LYS A 35 -13.03 16.44 -26.73
C LYS A 35 -12.06 15.81 -25.72
N ASP A 36 -12.62 15.31 -24.61
CA ASP A 36 -11.91 14.66 -23.52
C ASP A 36 -12.55 13.28 -23.23
N PRO A 37 -12.23 12.25 -24.03
CA PRO A 37 -12.84 10.94 -23.86
C PRO A 37 -12.45 10.32 -22.52
N THR A 38 -13.34 9.53 -21.92
CA THR A 38 -13.01 8.81 -20.68
C THR A 38 -12.10 7.60 -20.97
N PRO A 39 -11.29 7.12 -20.01
CA PRO A 39 -10.53 5.87 -20.16
C PRO A 39 -11.40 4.68 -20.57
N TYR A 40 -12.64 4.62 -20.08
CA TYR A 40 -13.61 3.59 -20.45
C TYR A 40 -14.11 3.75 -21.89
N GLU A 41 -14.36 4.98 -22.35
CA GLU A 41 -14.73 5.27 -23.74
C GLU A 41 -13.60 4.96 -24.73
N ILE A 42 -12.35 5.26 -24.39
CA ILE A 42 -11.19 4.98 -25.26
C ILE A 42 -11.13 3.47 -25.58
N PHE A 43 -11.31 2.62 -24.57
CA PHE A 43 -11.32 1.16 -24.75
C PHE A 43 -12.71 0.59 -25.07
N HIS A 44 -13.73 1.42 -25.23
CA HIS A 44 -15.10 1.02 -25.52
C HIS A 44 -15.61 -0.06 -24.56
N ILE A 45 -15.41 0.17 -23.26
CA ILE A 45 -15.81 -0.76 -22.20
C ILE A 45 -17.28 -0.55 -21.87
N GLU A 46 -18.10 -1.57 -22.11
CA GLU A 46 -19.52 -1.54 -21.77
C GLU A 46 -19.76 -1.64 -20.25
N GLU A 47 -20.93 -1.22 -19.80
CA GLU A 47 -21.31 -1.29 -18.38
C GLU A 47 -21.35 -2.74 -17.84
N SER A 48 -21.69 -3.70 -18.70
CA SER A 48 -21.61 -5.15 -18.43
C SER A 48 -20.16 -5.58 -18.17
N GLU A 49 -19.21 -5.07 -18.95
CA GLU A 49 -17.78 -5.38 -18.85
C GLU A 49 -17.13 -4.75 -17.62
N LYS A 50 -17.63 -3.61 -17.13
CA LYS A 50 -17.14 -3.00 -15.87
C LYS A 50 -17.33 -3.89 -14.64
N LYS A 51 -18.32 -4.79 -14.68
CA LYS A 51 -18.67 -5.71 -13.58
C LYS A 51 -17.89 -7.04 -13.63
N LEU A 52 -17.03 -7.24 -14.63
CA LEU A 52 -16.17 -8.41 -14.72
C LEU A 52 -15.21 -8.51 -13.52
N SER A 53 -14.80 -9.73 -13.20
CA SER A 53 -13.72 -9.97 -12.24
C SER A 53 -12.45 -9.23 -12.67
N THR A 54 -11.66 -8.77 -11.69
CA THR A 54 -10.42 -7.99 -11.92
C THR A 54 -9.48 -8.68 -12.92
N LEU A 55 -9.37 -10.01 -12.88
CA LEU A 55 -8.51 -10.79 -13.77
C LEU A 55 -9.00 -10.75 -15.23
N GLU A 56 -10.29 -11.02 -15.45
CA GLU A 56 -10.92 -10.99 -16.77
C GLU A 56 -10.88 -9.59 -17.38
N PHE A 57 -11.17 -8.57 -16.57
CA PHE A 57 -11.11 -7.18 -16.99
C PHE A 57 -9.69 -6.77 -17.42
N ASN A 58 -8.67 -7.16 -16.65
CA ASN A 58 -7.28 -6.85 -16.99
C ASN A 58 -6.83 -7.54 -18.28
N LYS A 59 -7.31 -8.77 -18.54
CA LYS A 59 -7.04 -9.49 -19.79
C LYS A 59 -7.71 -8.81 -20.99
N LEU A 60 -8.97 -8.40 -20.84
CA LEU A 60 -9.73 -7.68 -21.87
C LEU A 60 -9.04 -6.36 -22.22
N ILE A 61 -8.71 -5.55 -21.22
CA ILE A 61 -8.04 -4.27 -21.43
C ILE A 61 -6.67 -4.45 -22.06
N LYS A 62 -5.86 -5.40 -21.60
CA LYS A 62 -4.55 -5.67 -22.19
C LYS A 62 -4.68 -6.01 -23.67
N THR A 63 -5.67 -6.80 -24.04
CA THR A 63 -5.93 -7.18 -25.44
C THR A 63 -6.29 -5.97 -26.28
N ARG A 64 -7.21 -5.11 -25.81
CA ARG A 64 -7.60 -3.88 -26.51
C ARG A 64 -6.44 -2.88 -26.58
N TYR A 65 -5.68 -2.71 -25.51
CA TYR A 65 -4.48 -1.89 -25.46
C TYR A 65 -3.45 -2.29 -26.50
N MET A 66 -3.12 -3.58 -26.61
CA MET A 66 -2.17 -4.06 -27.61
C MET A 66 -2.63 -3.77 -29.05
N LYS A 67 -3.93 -3.83 -29.33
CA LYS A 67 -4.49 -3.44 -30.63
C LYS A 67 -4.33 -1.94 -30.89
N TYR A 68 -4.67 -1.09 -29.92
CA TYR A 68 -4.49 0.37 -30.06
C TYR A 68 -3.03 0.78 -30.21
N VAL A 69 -2.10 0.13 -29.50
CA VAL A 69 -0.66 0.37 -29.64
C VAL A 69 -0.21 0.05 -31.07
N LYS A 70 -0.64 -1.08 -31.67
CA LYS A 70 -0.28 -1.41 -33.06
C LYS A 70 -0.71 -0.34 -34.06
N VAL A 71 -1.81 0.36 -33.80
CA VAL A 71 -2.31 1.44 -34.66
C VAL A 71 -1.57 2.76 -34.41
N TYR A 72 -1.38 3.13 -33.14
CA TYR A 72 -0.94 4.47 -32.76
C TYR A 72 0.53 4.57 -32.32
N HIS A 73 1.30 3.47 -32.35
CA HIS A 73 2.72 3.51 -31.97
C HIS A 73 3.50 4.55 -32.80
N PRO A 74 4.37 5.39 -32.20
CA PRO A 74 5.07 6.45 -32.91
C PRO A 74 5.91 5.94 -34.10
N ASP A 75 6.45 4.73 -34.04
CA ASP A 75 7.24 4.15 -35.14
C ASP A 75 6.38 3.62 -36.30
N VAL A 76 5.17 3.15 -36.01
CA VAL A 76 4.22 2.71 -37.04
C VAL A 76 3.55 3.94 -37.68
N CYS A 77 3.18 4.92 -36.86
CA CYS A 77 2.53 6.16 -37.26
C CYS A 77 3.33 7.01 -38.26
N LYS A 78 4.66 6.87 -38.29
CA LYS A 78 5.55 7.53 -39.27
C LYS A 78 5.33 7.00 -40.70
N HIS A 79 4.91 5.74 -40.82
CA HIS A 79 4.79 5.03 -42.10
C HIS A 79 3.33 4.76 -42.50
N SER A 80 2.37 4.93 -41.58
CA SER A 80 0.95 4.69 -41.81
C SER A 80 0.13 5.98 -41.89
N GLU A 81 -0.60 6.18 -42.99
CA GLU A 81 -1.55 7.28 -43.15
C GLU A 81 -2.89 6.96 -42.46
N ILE A 82 -3.06 7.45 -41.24
CA ILE A 82 -4.36 7.41 -40.56
C ILE A 82 -5.15 8.63 -41.04
N LEU A 83 -6.35 8.44 -41.58
CA LEU A 83 -7.19 9.52 -42.11
C LEU A 83 -8.22 9.96 -41.07
N ASP A 84 -8.47 11.26 -40.96
CA ASP A 84 -9.51 11.83 -40.08
C ASP A 84 -10.89 11.66 -40.72
N ARG A 85 -11.84 11.06 -39.99
CA ARG A 85 -13.22 10.85 -40.44
C ARG A 85 -13.96 12.15 -40.80
N LYS A 86 -13.60 13.28 -40.17
CA LYS A 86 -14.30 14.55 -40.37
C LYS A 86 -13.81 15.33 -41.59
N THR A 87 -12.54 15.18 -41.95
CA THR A 87 -11.89 16.06 -42.94
C THR A 87 -11.32 15.28 -44.11
N GLY A 88 -11.23 13.95 -44.02
CA GLY A 88 -10.59 13.10 -45.02
C GLY A 88 -9.07 13.27 -45.11
N ASN A 89 -8.49 14.16 -44.28
CA ASN A 89 -7.07 14.47 -44.27
C ASN A 89 -6.31 13.50 -43.37
N SER A 90 -5.05 13.22 -43.73
CA SER A 90 -4.15 12.47 -42.87
C SER A 90 -3.95 13.17 -41.51
N PHE A 91 -4.07 12.43 -40.42
CA PHE A 91 -3.74 12.92 -39.08
C PHE A 91 -2.31 13.46 -39.06
N SER A 92 -2.15 14.68 -38.56
CA SER A 92 -0.82 15.20 -38.18
C SER A 92 -0.15 14.24 -37.19
N LEU A 93 1.17 14.10 -37.30
CA LEU A 93 1.99 13.27 -36.41
C LEU A 93 1.78 13.63 -34.94
N GLU A 94 1.54 14.91 -34.64
CA GLU A 94 1.23 15.38 -33.29
C GLU A 94 -0.08 14.78 -32.76
N ARG A 95 -1.12 14.73 -33.58
CA ARG A 95 -2.43 14.21 -33.17
C ARG A 95 -2.42 12.69 -33.00
N LYS A 96 -1.63 11.97 -33.80
CA LYS A 96 -1.37 10.54 -33.60
C LYS A 96 -0.66 10.29 -32.26
N ARG A 97 0.35 11.11 -31.94
CA ARG A 97 1.06 11.07 -30.67
C ARG A 97 0.15 11.35 -29.47
N GLN A 98 -0.69 12.40 -29.55
CA GLN A 98 -1.67 12.70 -28.52
C GLN A 98 -2.61 11.51 -28.24
N ARG A 99 -3.11 10.84 -29.29
CA ARG A 99 -3.94 9.62 -29.14
C ARG A 99 -3.17 8.48 -28.48
N PHE A 100 -1.91 8.28 -28.85
CA PHE A 100 -1.05 7.28 -28.20
C PHE A 100 -0.88 7.57 -26.71
N ASP A 101 -0.55 8.81 -26.34
CA ASP A 101 -0.38 9.22 -24.95
C ASP A 101 -1.68 9.03 -24.16
N MET A 102 -2.84 9.35 -24.76
CA MET A 102 -4.16 9.07 -24.15
C MET A 102 -4.41 7.58 -23.91
N VAL A 103 -4.08 6.71 -24.88
CA VAL A 103 -4.22 5.24 -24.75
C VAL A 103 -3.34 4.70 -23.63
N VAL A 104 -2.09 5.16 -23.55
CA VAL A 104 -1.14 4.74 -22.51
C VAL A 104 -1.62 5.17 -21.13
N ASN A 105 -2.03 6.43 -20.98
CA ASN A 105 -2.55 6.96 -19.72
C ASN A 105 -3.84 6.25 -19.30
N ALA A 106 -4.76 6.01 -20.24
CA ALA A 106 -5.99 5.28 -19.97
C ALA A 106 -5.71 3.84 -19.49
N TYR A 107 -4.73 3.17 -20.10
CA TYR A 107 -4.32 1.83 -19.69
C TYR A 107 -3.75 1.82 -18.27
N ASP A 108 -2.88 2.77 -17.94
CA ASP A 108 -2.24 2.87 -16.63
C ASP A 108 -3.25 3.14 -15.50
N VAL A 109 -4.31 3.91 -15.78
CA VAL A 109 -5.41 4.13 -14.82
C VAL A 109 -6.26 2.88 -14.63
N LEU A 110 -6.59 2.17 -15.71
CA LEU A 110 -7.53 1.04 -15.65
C LEU A 110 -6.90 -0.28 -15.20
N LYS A 111 -5.60 -0.48 -15.46
CA LYS A 111 -4.86 -1.71 -15.11
C LYS A 111 -4.85 -1.97 -13.61
N ASP A 112 -4.60 -0.93 -12.81
CA ASP A 112 -4.53 -1.04 -11.36
C ASP A 112 -5.92 -0.92 -10.73
N PRO A 113 -6.38 -1.89 -9.92
CA PRO A 113 -7.72 -1.85 -9.32
C PRO A 113 -7.90 -0.64 -8.38
N LYS A 114 -6.84 -0.25 -7.66
CA LYS A 114 -6.87 0.91 -6.77
C LYS A 114 -7.08 2.21 -7.55
N ARG A 115 -6.39 2.38 -8.69
CA ARG A 115 -6.49 3.56 -9.54
C ARG A 115 -7.84 3.62 -10.25
N ARG A 116 -8.35 2.47 -10.69
CA ARG A 116 -9.70 2.34 -11.24
C ARG A 116 -10.78 2.77 -10.26
N LEU A 117 -10.71 2.29 -9.01
CA LEU A 117 -11.64 2.68 -7.96
C LEU A 117 -11.56 4.17 -7.65
N ALA A 118 -10.35 4.75 -7.59
CA ALA A 118 -10.20 6.19 -7.40
C ALA A 118 -10.74 7.00 -8.57
N TYR A 119 -10.63 6.49 -9.80
CA TYR A 119 -11.25 7.15 -10.94
C TYR A 119 -12.78 7.17 -10.82
N ILE A 120 -13.40 6.03 -10.50
CA ILE A 120 -14.86 5.94 -10.32
C ILE A 120 -15.33 6.84 -9.17
N ARG A 121 -14.57 6.90 -8.07
CA ARG A 121 -14.92 7.70 -6.89
C ARG A 121 -14.81 9.20 -7.12
N TYR A 122 -13.84 9.64 -7.91
CA TYR A 122 -13.48 11.05 -8.10
C TYR A 122 -13.59 11.45 -9.58
N ASP A 123 -14.80 11.33 -10.14
CA ASP A 123 -15.08 11.64 -11.55
C ASP A 123 -14.86 13.11 -11.90
N GLU A 124 -15.03 13.99 -10.91
CA GLU A 124 -14.83 15.43 -11.05
C GLU A 124 -13.38 15.83 -11.33
N ALA A 125 -12.37 14.99 -11.11
CA ALA A 125 -10.97 15.32 -11.36
C ALA A 125 -10.55 14.95 -12.80
N LEU A 126 -9.73 15.77 -13.48
CA LEU A 126 -9.18 15.40 -14.80
C LEU A 126 -8.22 14.20 -14.67
N TRP A 127 -8.42 13.16 -15.48
CA TRP A 127 -7.57 11.96 -15.45
C TRP A 127 -6.25 12.14 -16.21
N GLN A 128 -6.17 13.11 -17.12
CA GLN A 128 -5.08 13.28 -18.08
C GLN A 128 -3.82 13.95 -17.49
N ASN A 129 -3.91 14.54 -16.28
CA ASN A 129 -2.87 15.42 -15.72
C ASN A 129 -2.03 14.78 -14.61
N TYR A 130 -2.22 13.49 -14.33
CA TYR A 130 -1.41 12.79 -13.35
C TYR A 130 -0.07 12.35 -13.96
N ASP A 131 1.01 12.98 -13.51
CA ASP A 131 2.38 12.56 -13.77
C ASP A 131 3.04 12.13 -12.45
N PRO A 132 3.38 10.83 -12.28
CA PRO A 132 4.05 10.32 -11.08
C PRO A 132 5.38 11.01 -10.79
N LYS A 133 6.03 11.62 -11.78
CA LYS A 133 7.31 12.35 -11.60
C LYS A 133 7.11 13.77 -11.09
N LYS A 134 5.92 14.36 -11.29
CA LYS A 134 5.61 15.74 -10.89
C LYS A 134 4.78 15.83 -9.62
N HIS A 135 4.00 14.80 -9.31
CA HIS A 135 3.15 14.77 -8.12
C HIS A 135 3.73 13.81 -7.09
N GLU A 136 4.03 14.35 -5.91
CA GLU A 136 4.40 13.53 -4.76
C GLU A 136 3.15 12.81 -4.24
N GLY A 137 3.18 11.47 -4.24
CA GLY A 137 2.10 10.64 -3.71
C GLY A 137 1.37 9.77 -4.72
N THR A 138 0.42 8.99 -4.21
CA THR A 138 -0.32 8.02 -5.01
C THR A 138 -1.37 8.69 -5.89
N PHE A 139 -1.69 8.07 -7.04
CA PHE A 139 -2.78 8.50 -7.93
C PHE A 139 -4.10 8.77 -7.19
N ASN A 140 -4.41 7.95 -6.18
CA ASN A 140 -5.62 8.10 -5.37
C ASN A 140 -5.62 9.40 -4.56
N ALA A 141 -4.48 9.74 -3.95
CA ALA A 141 -4.32 10.98 -3.19
C ALA A 141 -4.41 12.20 -4.13
N TYR A 142 -3.76 12.14 -5.30
CA TYR A 142 -3.86 13.20 -6.30
C TYR A 142 -5.31 13.44 -6.72
N ARG A 143 -6.06 12.38 -7.03
CA ARG A 143 -7.46 12.48 -7.43
C ARG A 143 -8.36 13.01 -6.32
N GLN A 144 -8.20 12.51 -5.10
CA GLN A 144 -8.93 12.99 -3.94
C GLN A 144 -8.70 14.48 -3.71
N ALA A 145 -7.44 14.94 -3.77
CA ALA A 145 -7.09 16.34 -3.59
C ALA A 145 -7.67 17.23 -4.69
N ASN A 146 -7.61 16.80 -5.96
CA ASN A 146 -8.15 17.59 -7.07
C ASN A 146 -9.68 17.62 -7.08
N ALA A 147 -10.35 16.52 -6.72
CA ALA A 147 -11.80 16.51 -6.54
C ALA A 147 -12.21 17.46 -5.42
N HIS A 148 -11.55 17.38 -4.25
CA HIS A 148 -11.79 18.30 -3.14
C HIS A 148 -11.54 19.76 -3.55
N ARG A 149 -10.46 20.04 -4.28
CA ARG A 149 -10.16 21.40 -4.78
C ARG A 149 -11.22 21.93 -5.74
N ARG A 150 -11.81 21.06 -6.56
CA ARG A 150 -12.89 21.44 -7.49
C ARG A 150 -14.21 21.65 -6.76
N GLN A 151 -14.55 20.74 -5.86
CA GLN A 151 -15.74 20.81 -5.02
C GLN A 151 -15.76 22.10 -4.19
N TYR A 152 -14.64 22.46 -3.58
CA TYR A 152 -14.50 23.70 -2.79
C TYR A 152 -13.85 24.83 -3.60
N GLY A 153 -13.94 24.80 -4.93
CA GLY A 153 -13.49 25.90 -5.77
C GLY A 153 -14.45 27.08 -5.66
N PHE A 154 -13.94 28.31 -5.70
CA PHE A 154 -14.77 29.53 -5.59
C PHE A 154 -15.94 29.55 -6.60
N SER A 155 -15.69 29.11 -7.83
CA SER A 155 -16.71 29.04 -8.90
C SER A 155 -17.76 27.94 -8.70
N HIS A 156 -17.50 26.97 -7.82
CA HIS A 156 -18.42 25.85 -7.59
C HIS A 156 -19.25 26.05 -6.32
N ASP A 157 -18.64 26.61 -5.28
CA ASP A 157 -19.30 26.88 -4.00
C ASP A 157 -18.89 28.26 -3.47
N GLU A 158 -19.50 29.31 -4.00
CA GLU A 158 -19.32 30.68 -3.50
C GLU A 158 -19.73 30.79 -2.03
N THR A 159 -20.78 30.06 -1.62
CA THR A 159 -21.30 30.10 -0.25
C THR A 159 -20.29 29.59 0.77
N PHE A 160 -19.48 28.58 0.42
CA PHE A 160 -18.38 28.11 1.25
C PHE A 160 -17.31 29.19 1.46
N TRP A 161 -16.95 29.94 0.42
CA TRP A 161 -15.94 30.99 0.51
C TRP A 161 -16.45 32.25 1.22
N HIS A 162 -17.76 32.49 1.18
CA HIS A 162 -18.40 33.55 1.94
C HIS A 162 -18.73 33.15 3.39
N ALA A 163 -18.59 31.87 3.75
CA ALA A 163 -18.82 31.40 5.10
C ALA A 163 -17.65 31.73 6.04
N ALA A 164 -17.61 32.97 6.52
CA ALA A 164 -16.59 33.42 7.48
C ALA A 164 -16.96 33.05 8.93
N THR A 165 -18.26 32.95 9.23
CA THR A 165 -18.74 32.61 10.56
C THR A 165 -19.30 31.19 10.63
N TRP A 166 -19.38 30.64 11.85
CA TRP A 166 -19.98 29.32 12.05
C TRP A 166 -21.45 29.31 11.61
N GLU A 167 -22.16 30.43 11.80
CA GLU A 167 -23.54 30.61 11.39
C GLU A 167 -23.69 30.55 9.87
N ASP A 168 -22.76 31.15 9.12
CA ASP A 168 -22.75 31.09 7.65
C ASP A 168 -22.49 29.66 7.17
N TYR A 169 -21.50 28.98 7.77
CA TYR A 169 -21.20 27.58 7.47
C TYR A 169 -22.39 26.67 7.80
N TYR A 170 -23.07 26.93 8.92
CA TYR A 170 -24.25 26.19 9.34
C TYR A 170 -25.39 26.35 8.34
N ARG A 171 -25.62 27.58 7.85
CA ARG A 171 -26.63 27.86 6.82
C ARG A 171 -26.30 27.14 5.51
N MET A 172 -25.05 27.17 5.07
CA MET A 172 -24.60 26.44 3.89
C MET A 172 -24.82 24.93 4.04
N LYS A 173 -24.40 24.35 5.17
CA LYS A 173 -24.45 22.89 5.39
C LYS A 173 -25.85 22.35 5.64
N HIS A 174 -26.69 23.07 6.39
CA HIS A 174 -28.00 22.60 6.84
C HIS A 174 -29.17 23.29 6.14
N GLY A 175 -28.93 24.26 5.27
CA GLY A 175 -29.97 24.99 4.53
C GLY A 175 -30.93 25.79 5.42
N ARG A 176 -30.57 26.01 6.70
CA ARG A 176 -31.41 26.68 7.70
C ARG A 176 -30.58 27.58 8.60
N ALA A 177 -31.21 28.61 9.15
CA ALA A 177 -30.59 29.47 10.16
C ALA A 177 -30.11 28.63 11.37
N PRO A 178 -29.04 29.07 12.06
CA PRO A 178 -28.61 28.43 13.30
C PRO A 178 -29.77 28.38 14.30
N PRO A 179 -29.85 27.32 15.13
CA PRO A 179 -30.91 27.18 16.12
C PRO A 179 -30.89 28.38 17.05
N SER A 180 -32.04 29.03 17.23
CA SER A 180 -32.16 30.15 18.16
C SER A 180 -31.97 29.67 19.61
N MET A 181 -31.67 30.61 20.52
CA MET A 181 -31.57 30.30 21.96
C MET A 181 -32.83 29.58 22.47
N GLU A 182 -34.01 29.94 21.97
CA GLU A 182 -35.27 29.29 22.32
C GLU A 182 -35.34 27.81 21.88
N GLU A 183 -34.83 27.48 20.69
CA GLU A 183 -34.76 26.09 20.21
C GLU A 183 -33.74 25.25 21.00
N LEU A 184 -32.64 25.86 21.42
CA LEU A 184 -31.64 25.23 22.27
C LEU A 184 -32.18 24.98 23.68
N GLU A 185 -32.87 25.95 24.28
CA GLU A 185 -33.50 25.80 25.60
C GLU A 185 -34.56 24.70 25.61
N LYS A 186 -35.35 24.56 24.54
CA LYS A 186 -36.32 23.46 24.38
C LYS A 186 -35.63 22.09 24.34
N ASN A 187 -34.42 22.01 23.80
CA ASN A 187 -33.67 20.75 23.64
C ASN A 187 -32.53 20.54 24.65
N LYS A 188 -32.38 21.43 25.64
CA LYS A 188 -31.22 21.45 26.57
C LYS A 188 -30.94 20.11 27.24
N TRP A 189 -31.99 19.38 27.65
CA TRP A 189 -31.86 18.08 28.28
C TRP A 189 -31.35 17.00 27.33
N LYS A 190 -31.81 17.01 26.07
CA LYS A 190 -31.35 16.04 25.05
C LYS A 190 -29.87 16.26 24.73
N ILE A 191 -29.45 17.52 24.61
CA ILE A 191 -28.05 17.89 24.38
C ILE A 191 -27.20 17.47 25.59
N LEU A 192 -27.63 17.78 26.81
CA LEU A 192 -26.92 17.41 28.04
C LEU A 192 -26.72 15.90 28.16
N TRP A 193 -27.79 15.12 27.97
CA TRP A 193 -27.72 13.65 27.98
C TRP A 193 -26.81 13.11 26.88
N GLY A 194 -26.83 13.70 25.68
CA GLY A 194 -25.94 13.33 24.58
C GLY A 194 -24.47 13.57 24.92
N VAL A 195 -24.14 14.75 25.46
CA VAL A 195 -22.76 15.07 25.89
C VAL A 195 -22.31 14.15 27.02
N LEU A 196 -23.18 13.90 28.01
CA LEU A 196 -22.89 13.00 29.11
C LEU A 196 -22.66 11.56 28.62
N ALA A 197 -23.45 11.09 27.66
CA ALA A 197 -23.26 9.78 27.04
C ALA A 197 -21.93 9.65 26.27
N ILE A 198 -21.51 10.70 25.55
CA ILE A 198 -20.21 10.70 24.86
C ILE A 198 -19.06 10.72 25.85
N MET A 199 -19.18 11.52 26.92
CA MET A 199 -18.18 11.59 27.99
C MET A 199 -18.04 10.26 28.71
N THR A 200 -19.14 9.61 29.07
CA THR A 200 -19.09 8.29 29.71
C THR A 200 -18.52 7.23 28.77
N LEU A 201 -18.90 7.22 27.50
CA LEU A 201 -18.37 6.28 26.50
C LEU A 201 -16.87 6.49 26.26
N THR A 202 -16.41 7.72 26.18
CA THR A 202 -14.98 8.02 26.01
C THR A 202 -14.20 7.64 27.27
N GLY A 203 -14.74 7.96 28.45
CA GLY A 203 -14.14 7.62 29.73
C GLY A 203 -14.01 6.11 29.94
N THR A 204 -15.02 5.32 29.56
CA THR A 204 -14.95 3.85 29.67
C THR A 204 -13.91 3.27 28.73
N VAL A 205 -13.86 3.72 27.47
CA VAL A 205 -12.84 3.28 26.49
C VAL A 205 -11.43 3.62 26.97
N GLN A 206 -11.22 4.84 27.47
CA GLN A 206 -9.91 5.25 27.98
C GLN A 206 -9.50 4.46 29.23
N THR A 207 -10.45 4.17 30.12
CA THR A 207 -10.21 3.34 31.32
C THR A 207 -9.84 1.91 30.93
N MET A 208 -10.55 1.31 29.96
CA MET A 208 -10.24 -0.02 29.46
C MET A 208 -8.83 -0.09 28.86
N TRP A 209 -8.46 0.90 28.03
CA TRP A 209 -7.12 0.96 27.47
C TRP A 209 -6.03 1.15 28.53
N ALA A 210 -6.30 1.96 29.57
CA ALA A 210 -5.39 2.13 30.69
C ALA A 210 -5.22 0.84 31.51
N LEU A 211 -6.29 0.09 31.75
CA LEU A 211 -6.26 -1.18 32.45
C LEU A 211 -5.48 -2.24 31.69
N ASP A 212 -5.70 -2.39 30.38
CA ASP A 212 -4.95 -3.33 29.54
C ASP A 212 -3.45 -3.02 29.57
N ARG A 213 -3.09 -1.73 29.41
CA ARG A 213 -1.70 -1.28 29.47
C ARG A 213 -1.07 -1.52 30.85
N ALA A 214 -1.82 -1.33 31.93
CA ALA A 214 -1.36 -1.60 33.28
C ALA A 214 -1.13 -3.11 33.51
N ASN A 215 -2.04 -3.96 33.03
CA ASN A 215 -1.91 -5.42 33.11
C ASN A 215 -0.69 -5.93 32.33
N ASP A 216 -0.48 -5.44 31.12
CA ASP A 216 0.71 -5.78 30.32
C ASP A 216 1.99 -5.32 31.03
N TYR A 217 1.99 -4.12 31.61
CA TYR A 217 3.12 -3.62 32.38
C TYR A 217 3.43 -4.52 33.58
N ILE A 218 2.41 -4.85 34.40
CA ILE A 218 2.56 -5.74 35.56
C ILE A 218 3.07 -7.12 35.12
N ARG A 219 2.53 -7.67 34.02
CA ARG A 219 2.98 -8.96 33.48
C ARG A 219 4.45 -8.92 33.09
N THR A 220 4.87 -7.89 32.34
CA THR A 220 6.28 -7.75 31.93
C THR A 220 7.20 -7.52 33.13
N LEU A 221 6.74 -6.80 34.15
CA LEU A 221 7.49 -6.58 35.39
C LEU A 221 7.68 -7.89 36.15
N ASN A 222 6.62 -8.69 36.32
CA ASN A 222 6.68 -9.98 36.99
C ASN A 222 7.60 -10.96 36.26
N LEU A 223 7.53 -11.00 34.92
CA LEU A 223 8.44 -11.83 34.11
C LEU A 223 9.89 -11.40 34.28
N LYS A 224 10.18 -10.10 34.27
CA LYS A 224 11.54 -9.59 34.51
C LYS A 224 12.00 -9.91 35.92
N HIS A 225 11.11 -9.79 36.91
CA HIS A 225 11.43 -10.12 38.29
C HIS A 225 11.76 -11.60 38.45
N SER A 226 10.99 -12.51 37.85
CA SER A 226 11.27 -13.95 37.94
C SER A 226 12.60 -14.31 37.27
N LEU A 227 12.87 -13.73 36.09
CA LEU A 227 14.14 -13.93 35.40
C LEU A 227 15.32 -13.36 36.20
N ALA A 228 15.16 -12.17 36.78
CA ALA A 228 16.19 -11.54 37.60
C ALA A 228 16.45 -12.34 38.89
N SER A 229 15.41 -12.86 39.53
CA SER A 229 15.57 -13.71 40.72
C SER A 229 16.25 -15.03 40.39
N GLU A 230 15.88 -15.67 39.28
CA GLU A 230 16.54 -16.89 38.80
C GLU A 230 18.02 -16.64 38.49
N GLN A 231 18.33 -15.57 37.74
CA GLN A 231 19.71 -15.17 37.45
C GLN A 231 20.50 -14.86 38.72
N TYR A 232 19.87 -14.23 39.72
CA TYR A 232 20.49 -13.95 41.01
C TYR A 232 20.78 -15.25 41.79
N GLU A 233 19.85 -16.19 41.82
CA GLU A 233 20.05 -17.51 42.45
C GLU A 233 21.17 -18.29 41.77
N LEU A 234 21.19 -18.32 40.43
CA LEU A 234 22.27 -18.93 39.66
C LEU A 234 23.61 -18.23 39.96
N ALA A 235 23.65 -16.89 39.96
CA ALA A 235 24.87 -16.15 40.26
C ALA A 235 25.37 -16.41 41.69
N LYS A 236 24.48 -16.61 42.66
CA LYS A 236 24.82 -16.94 44.04
C LYS A 236 25.57 -18.27 44.14
N ASP A 237 25.19 -19.25 43.34
CA ASP A 237 25.88 -20.54 43.24
C ASP A 237 26.94 -20.57 42.12
N ASN A 238 27.35 -19.40 41.59
CA ASN A 238 28.24 -19.30 40.44
C ASN A 238 27.84 -20.22 39.27
N TYR A 239 26.55 -20.31 38.97
CA TYR A 239 25.96 -21.21 37.96
C TYR A 239 26.23 -22.70 38.21
N GLY A 240 26.34 -23.11 39.48
CA GLY A 240 26.62 -24.49 39.89
C GLY A 240 28.10 -24.88 39.82
N GLU A 241 29.00 -23.90 39.61
CA GLU A 241 30.43 -24.15 39.50
C GLU A 241 31.16 -24.13 40.85
N GLY A 242 30.47 -23.85 41.96
CA GLY A 242 31.03 -23.89 43.32
C GLY A 242 31.90 -22.68 43.71
N ASP A 243 32.10 -22.44 45.01
CA ASP A 243 32.88 -21.30 45.55
C ASP A 243 34.31 -21.68 46.00
N GLY A 244 34.67 -22.96 45.91
CA GLY A 244 35.99 -23.43 46.33
C GLY A 244 37.14 -22.78 45.55
N GLN A 245 38.35 -22.79 46.12
CA GLN A 245 39.53 -22.28 45.40
C GLN A 245 39.80 -23.07 44.11
N LEU A 246 39.59 -24.38 44.14
CA LEU A 246 39.66 -25.28 42.98
C LEU A 246 38.64 -24.90 41.90
N ASP A 247 37.41 -24.66 42.33
CA ASP A 247 36.30 -24.25 41.47
C ASP A 247 36.59 -22.93 40.78
N ARG A 248 37.12 -21.92 41.49
CA ARG A 248 37.55 -20.65 40.89
C ARG A 248 38.62 -20.83 39.81
N VAL A 249 39.58 -21.74 40.02
CA VAL A 249 40.60 -22.06 39.01
C VAL A 249 39.97 -22.75 37.80
N LYS A 250 39.08 -23.73 38.01
CA LYS A 250 38.32 -24.39 36.95
C LYS A 250 37.54 -23.37 36.11
N ARG A 251 36.82 -22.44 36.77
CA ARG A 251 36.08 -21.34 36.12
C ARG A 251 36.97 -20.45 35.28
N PHE A 252 38.13 -20.06 35.80
CA PHE A 252 39.10 -19.28 35.05
C PHE A 252 39.58 -20.02 33.78
N LEU A 253 39.85 -21.33 33.88
CA LEU A 253 40.26 -22.14 32.73
C LEU A 253 39.14 -22.27 31.69
N VAL A 254 37.89 -22.49 32.12
CA VAL A 254 36.71 -22.52 31.24
C VAL A 254 36.49 -21.17 30.54
N ASN A 255 36.49 -20.06 31.28
CA ASN A 255 36.36 -18.71 30.70
C ASN A 255 37.51 -18.37 29.76
N ARG A 256 38.75 -18.78 30.10
CA ARG A 256 39.90 -18.63 29.21
C ARG A 256 39.70 -19.42 27.93
N ARG A 257 39.17 -20.64 28.01
CA ARG A 257 38.90 -21.51 26.87
C ARG A 257 37.80 -20.93 25.96
N ALA A 258 36.78 -20.32 26.54
CA ALA A 258 35.68 -19.69 25.80
C ALA A 258 36.12 -18.55 24.86
N ASN A 259 37.34 -18.02 25.01
CA ASN A 259 37.91 -16.99 24.12
C ASN A 259 38.63 -17.56 22.88
N PHE A 260 38.65 -18.87 22.68
CA PHE A 260 39.30 -19.52 21.54
C PHE A 260 38.28 -20.31 20.71
N ASP A 261 38.34 -20.19 19.38
CA ASP A 261 37.35 -20.79 18.47
C ASP A 261 37.82 -22.11 17.81
N ASP A 262 39.11 -22.46 17.87
CA ASP A 262 39.69 -23.63 17.18
C ASP A 262 39.41 -24.95 17.92
N PRO A 263 38.59 -25.87 17.38
CA PRO A 263 38.15 -27.09 18.07
C PRO A 263 39.30 -28.03 18.46
N GLN A 264 40.33 -28.18 17.62
CA GLN A 264 41.46 -29.07 17.92
C GLN A 264 42.33 -28.51 19.05
N PHE A 265 42.51 -27.18 19.04
CA PHE A 265 43.22 -26.48 20.09
C PHE A 265 42.48 -26.50 21.43
N LEU A 266 41.14 -26.46 21.40
CA LEU A 266 40.28 -26.54 22.58
C LEU A 266 40.40 -27.90 23.29
N GLU A 267 40.37 -29.01 22.54
CA GLU A 267 40.48 -30.37 23.08
C GLU A 267 41.87 -30.64 23.68
N ALA A 268 42.93 -30.19 23.00
CA ALA A 268 44.30 -30.27 23.51
C ALA A 268 44.50 -29.45 24.79
N ARG A 269 43.86 -28.28 24.91
CA ARG A 269 43.86 -27.53 26.16
C ARG A 269 43.02 -28.17 27.24
N GLU A 270 41.91 -28.79 26.89
CA GLU A 270 41.04 -29.46 27.85
C GLU A 270 41.73 -30.58 28.61
N THR A 271 42.44 -31.42 27.86
CA THR A 271 43.23 -32.50 28.43
C THR A 271 44.32 -31.96 29.35
N GLY A 272 45.05 -30.92 28.93
CA GLY A 272 46.06 -30.25 29.77
C GLY A 272 45.50 -29.56 31.02
N ASP A 273 44.35 -28.88 30.90
CA ASP A 273 43.67 -28.22 32.02
C ASP A 273 43.21 -29.25 33.08
N ASN A 274 42.67 -30.40 32.65
CA ASN A 274 42.27 -31.49 33.53
C ASN A 274 43.48 -32.12 34.25
N GLU A 275 44.60 -32.27 33.57
CA GLU A 275 45.85 -32.74 34.18
C GLU A 275 46.38 -31.74 35.24
N LEU A 276 46.31 -30.43 34.96
CA LEU A 276 46.67 -29.39 35.92
C LEU A 276 45.78 -29.43 37.17
N LEU A 277 44.46 -29.56 37.00
CA LEU A 277 43.51 -29.65 38.11
C LEU A 277 43.75 -30.89 38.98
N THR A 278 43.95 -32.06 38.37
CA THR A 278 44.23 -33.31 39.10
C THR A 278 45.57 -33.25 39.83
N THR A 279 46.60 -32.66 39.20
CA THR A 279 47.92 -32.47 39.83
C THR A 279 47.83 -31.51 41.02
N TYR A 280 47.12 -30.40 40.88
CA TYR A 280 46.90 -29.45 41.97
C TYR A 280 46.11 -30.09 43.12
N ALA A 281 45.05 -30.86 42.81
CA ALA A 281 44.27 -31.59 43.81
C ALA A 281 45.15 -32.59 44.59
N ARG A 282 45.97 -33.40 43.91
CA ARG A 282 46.93 -34.33 44.56
C ARG A 282 47.93 -33.60 45.46
N LYS A 283 48.50 -32.48 45.01
CA LYS A 283 49.43 -31.66 45.82
C LYS A 283 48.76 -31.08 47.07
N ARG A 284 47.48 -30.73 47.00
CA ARG A 284 46.72 -30.23 48.15
C ARG A 284 46.42 -31.33 49.16
N VAL A 285 46.02 -32.51 48.70
CA VAL A 285 45.74 -33.67 49.59
C VAL A 285 47.01 -34.12 50.31
N THR A 286 48.13 -34.26 49.59
CA THR A 286 49.44 -34.62 50.19
C THR A 286 49.90 -33.59 51.21
N LYS A 287 49.76 -32.29 50.92
CA LYS A 287 50.05 -31.24 51.91
C LYS A 287 49.19 -31.35 53.17
N TRP A 288 47.95 -31.80 53.05
CA TRP A 288 47.07 -31.99 54.21
C TRP A 288 47.47 -33.23 55.03
N SER A 289 47.80 -34.36 54.39
CA SER A 289 48.26 -35.55 55.11
C SER A 289 49.57 -35.30 55.88
N ASP A 290 50.52 -34.59 55.26
CA ASP A 290 51.80 -34.26 55.89
C ASP A 290 51.65 -33.31 57.09
N GLN A 291 50.49 -32.67 57.25
CA GLN A 291 50.19 -31.69 58.28
C GLN A 291 49.37 -32.29 59.45
N GLU A 292 48.80 -33.49 59.28
CA GLU A 292 48.15 -34.28 60.33
C GLU A 292 49.13 -35.24 61.05
N ASP A 293 50.26 -35.59 60.42
CA ASP A 293 51.29 -36.49 60.96
C ASP A 293 52.38 -35.77 61.81
N VAL A 294 52.14 -34.52 62.23
CA VAL A 294 53.00 -33.70 63.13
C VAL A 294 52.20 -33.24 64.34
#